data_AF-A0A954TDW9-F1
#
_entry.id   AF-A0A954TDW9-F1
#
_cell.length_a   1.000
_cell.length_b   1.000
_cell.length_c   1.000
_cell.angle_alpha   90.00
_cell.angle_beta   90.00
_cell.angle_gamma   90.00
#
_symmetry.space_group_name_H-M   'P 1'
#
loop_
_entity.id
_entity.type
_entity.pdbx_description
1 polymer ?
#
loop_
_entity_poly.entity_id
_entity_poly.type
_entity_poly.pdbx_seq_one_letter_code
_entity_poly.pdbx_strand_id
1 'polypeptide(L)'
;NELRENRRETRLQYRGNWLSTGEIVEAGVPAVFRQSGEAEPADRLALARWLVAESNPLTARVLVNRYWEAMFGRGLVLTSEDFGTQGDAPTHPELLDWLATEMIRIGWDRKAMLKQIVMSATYQQDARVTADSLAADPDNRWLSRGPRVRLSAEMVRDQTLFVSGLLSPKMFGPPVRPPQPNLGLNAAFGSSVDWTTSE
;
A
#
# COMPACT_ATOMS: atom_id res chain seq x y z
N ASN A 1 -6.88 30.33 16.04
CA ASN A 1 -7.32 31.34 15.05
C ASN A 1 -6.16 32.03 14.33
N GLU A 2 -4.92 32.05 14.86
CA GLU A 2 -3.74 32.65 14.20
C GLU A 2 -3.33 32.01 12.85
N LEU A 3 -3.60 30.72 12.64
CA LEU A 3 -3.26 30.01 11.39
C LEU A 3 -4.06 30.48 10.16
N ARG A 4 -5.20 31.15 10.36
CA ARG A 4 -6.00 31.69 9.25
C ARG A 4 -5.46 33.04 8.76
N GLU A 5 -4.87 33.83 9.65
CA GLU A 5 -4.36 35.18 9.33
C GLU A 5 -2.99 35.17 8.61
N ASN A 6 -2.18 34.12 8.76
CA ASN A 6 -0.86 33.97 8.12
C ASN A 6 -0.81 32.88 7.03
N ARG A 7 -1.88 32.72 6.22
CA ARG A 7 -1.88 31.75 5.11
C ARG A 7 -1.02 32.26 3.95
N ARG A 8 0.01 31.50 3.58
CA ARG A 8 0.84 31.78 2.41
C ARG A 8 0.01 31.65 1.13
N GLU A 9 0.00 32.69 0.30
CA GLU A 9 -0.59 32.62 -1.03
C GLU A 9 0.04 31.49 -1.84
N THR A 10 -0.79 30.63 -2.43
CA THR A 10 -0.36 29.56 -3.33
C THR A 10 -0.83 29.92 -4.74
N ARG A 11 0.06 29.83 -5.72
CA ARG A 11 -0.23 30.14 -7.13
C ARG A 11 0.05 28.93 -8.00
N LEU A 12 -0.71 28.79 -9.08
CA LEU A 12 -0.46 27.80 -10.11
C LEU A 12 0.93 28.05 -10.71
N GLN A 13 1.75 27.01 -10.84
CA GLN A 13 3.08 27.10 -11.47
C GLN A 13 3.01 26.49 -12.87
N TYR A 14 3.22 27.30 -13.90
CA TYR A 14 3.18 26.81 -15.27
C TYR A 14 4.34 25.83 -15.50
N ARG A 15 4.00 24.58 -15.81
CA ARG A 15 4.97 23.48 -15.99
C ARG A 15 5.92 23.28 -14.79
N GLY A 16 5.45 23.59 -13.58
CA GLY A 16 6.25 23.48 -12.36
C GLY A 16 7.34 24.55 -12.21
N ASN A 17 7.33 25.60 -13.03
CA ASN A 17 8.27 26.71 -12.90
C ASN A 17 7.78 27.70 -11.83
N TRP A 18 8.51 27.79 -10.71
CA TRP A 18 8.18 28.68 -9.60
C TRP A 18 8.32 30.18 -9.90
N LEU A 19 9.05 30.56 -10.97
CA LEU A 19 9.14 31.94 -11.45
C LEU A 19 7.97 32.34 -12.35
N SER A 20 7.32 31.37 -13.00
CA SER A 20 6.18 31.59 -13.89
C SER A 20 4.90 31.17 -13.18
N THR A 21 4.34 32.11 -12.41
CA THR A 21 3.10 31.89 -11.66
C THR A 21 1.88 32.38 -12.41
N GLY A 22 0.80 31.60 -12.32
CA GLY A 22 -0.53 31.93 -12.82
C GLY A 22 -1.46 32.35 -11.68
N GLU A 23 -2.71 31.91 -11.78
CA GLU A 23 -3.79 32.25 -10.86
C GLU A 23 -3.52 31.75 -9.42
N ILE A 24 -4.10 32.46 -8.46
CA ILE A 24 -4.11 32.03 -7.05
C ILE A 24 -5.02 30.82 -6.94
N VAL A 25 -4.55 29.78 -6.25
CA VAL A 25 -5.31 28.57 -5.99
C VAL A 25 -5.66 28.50 -4.51
N GLU A 26 -6.93 28.20 -4.23
CA GLU A 26 -7.40 27.97 -2.87
C GLU A 26 -7.35 26.49 -2.51
N ALA A 27 -7.27 26.22 -1.20
CA ALA A 27 -7.38 24.85 -0.72
C ALA A 27 -8.76 24.26 -1.07
N GLY A 28 -8.81 22.96 -1.35
CA GLY A 28 -10.06 22.26 -1.62
C GLY A 28 -9.85 20.97 -2.38
N VAL A 29 -10.94 20.24 -2.59
CA VAL A 29 -10.97 19.06 -3.46
C VAL A 29 -10.92 19.51 -4.92
N PRO A 30 -10.13 18.86 -5.80
CA PRO A 30 -10.08 19.18 -7.22
C PRO A 30 -11.49 19.21 -7.83
N ALA A 31 -11.77 20.21 -8.67
CA ALA A 31 -13.11 20.47 -9.18
C ALA A 31 -13.74 19.28 -9.90
N VAL A 32 -12.93 18.47 -10.59
CA VAL A 32 -13.36 17.23 -11.28
C VAL A 32 -13.97 16.19 -10.33
N PHE A 33 -13.65 16.26 -9.04
CA PHE A 33 -14.09 15.31 -8.02
C PHE A 33 -15.14 15.88 -7.06
N ARG A 34 -15.51 17.17 -7.18
CA ARG A 34 -16.57 17.75 -6.35
C ARG A 34 -17.92 17.21 -6.81
N GLN A 35 -18.60 16.49 -5.93
CA GLN A 35 -20.03 16.22 -6.09
C GLN A 35 -20.78 17.53 -5.81
N SER A 36 -21.73 17.87 -6.67
CA SER A 36 -22.48 19.11 -6.59
C SER A 36 -23.28 19.18 -5.28
N GLY A 37 -22.99 20.14 -4.40
CA GLY A 37 -23.89 20.53 -3.31
C GLY A 37 -23.27 20.80 -1.94
N GLU A 38 -22.06 20.35 -1.65
CA GLU A 38 -21.51 20.46 -0.29
C GLU A 38 -20.39 21.48 -0.17
N ALA A 39 -20.67 22.56 0.57
CA ALA A 39 -19.68 23.52 1.03
C ALA A 39 -18.92 22.95 2.25
N GLU A 40 -18.11 21.92 2.02
CA GLU A 40 -17.17 21.45 3.05
C GLU A 40 -16.02 22.44 3.22
N PRO A 41 -15.52 22.65 4.46
CA PRO A 41 -14.40 23.54 4.71
C PRO A 41 -13.18 23.15 3.89
N ALA A 42 -12.54 24.14 3.24
CA ALA A 42 -11.33 24.01 2.45
C ALA A 42 -10.07 23.76 3.33
N ASP A 43 -10.05 22.62 4.02
CA ASP A 43 -8.93 22.18 4.84
C ASP A 43 -8.52 20.72 4.58
N ARG A 44 -7.42 20.31 5.20
CA ARG A 44 -6.85 18.96 5.02
C ARG A 44 -7.76 17.87 5.59
N LEU A 45 -8.58 18.18 6.60
CA LEU A 45 -9.47 17.22 7.23
C LEU A 45 -10.65 16.91 6.31
N ALA A 46 -11.23 17.92 5.66
CA ALA A 46 -12.27 17.73 4.66
C ALA A 46 -11.79 16.87 3.49
N LEU A 47 -10.57 17.14 2.97
CA LEU A 47 -9.98 16.29 1.93
C LEU A 47 -9.80 14.84 2.42
N ALA A 48 -9.32 14.63 3.64
CA ALA A 48 -9.16 13.30 4.21
C ALA A 48 -10.49 12.55 4.37
N ARG A 49 -11.56 13.25 4.79
CA ARG A 49 -12.91 12.70 4.88
C ARG A 49 -13.45 12.32 3.50
N TRP A 50 -13.30 13.20 2.52
CA TRP A 50 -13.69 12.93 1.14
C TRP A 50 -12.93 11.74 0.53
N LEU A 51 -11.63 11.58 0.84
CA LEU A 51 -10.84 10.46 0.33
C LEU A 51 -11.41 9.10 0.75
N VAL A 52 -11.95 8.99 1.96
CA VAL A 52 -12.51 7.73 2.50
C VAL A 52 -14.04 7.70 2.49
N ALA A 53 -14.69 8.69 1.89
CA ALA A 53 -16.13 8.76 1.79
C ALA A 53 -16.66 7.64 0.88
N GLU A 54 -17.81 7.08 1.22
CA GLU A 54 -18.47 6.03 0.41
C GLU A 54 -18.80 6.51 -1.01
N SER A 55 -18.99 7.82 -1.16
CA SER A 55 -19.25 8.47 -2.44
C SER A 55 -18.01 8.56 -3.34
N ASN A 56 -16.81 8.28 -2.81
CA ASN A 56 -15.57 8.17 -3.57
C ASN A 56 -15.20 6.69 -3.82
N PRO A 57 -15.49 6.14 -5.00
CA PRO A 57 -15.29 4.72 -5.26
C PRO A 57 -13.82 4.35 -5.57
N LEU A 58 -12.94 5.33 -5.79
CA LEU A 58 -11.57 5.08 -6.24
C LEU A 58 -10.67 4.57 -5.12
N THR A 59 -10.76 5.18 -3.94
CA THR A 59 -9.86 4.87 -2.82
C THR A 59 -9.95 3.41 -2.40
N ALA A 60 -11.18 2.88 -2.28
CA ALA A 60 -11.39 1.49 -1.94
C ALA A 60 -10.85 0.54 -3.02
N ARG A 61 -11.13 0.81 -4.31
CA ARG A 61 -10.63 0.01 -5.45
C ARG A 61 -9.11 -0.04 -5.50
N VAL A 62 -8.45 1.12 -5.37
CA VAL A 62 -6.98 1.21 -5.36
C VAL A 62 -6.43 0.41 -4.17
N LEU A 63 -7.00 0.61 -2.98
CA LEU A 63 -6.51 -0.04 -1.77
C LEU A 63 -6.61 -1.57 -1.85
N VAL A 64 -7.77 -2.11 -2.25
CA VAL A 64 -7.95 -3.56 -2.35
C VAL A 64 -7.11 -4.16 -3.48
N ASN A 65 -6.89 -3.43 -4.57
CA ASN A 65 -5.98 -3.88 -5.63
C ASN A 65 -4.53 -4.01 -5.13
N ARG A 66 -4.07 -3.06 -4.29
CA ARG A 66 -2.74 -3.16 -3.67
C ARG A 66 -2.64 -4.33 -2.69
N TYR A 67 -3.69 -4.59 -1.92
CA TYR A 67 -3.73 -5.78 -1.06
C TYR A 67 -3.72 -7.06 -1.87
N TRP A 68 -4.50 -7.10 -2.95
CA TRP A 68 -4.51 -8.21 -3.88
C TRP A 68 -3.13 -8.44 -4.49
N GLU A 69 -2.51 -7.39 -5.01
CA GLU A 69 -1.15 -7.43 -5.57
C GLU A 69 -0.13 -7.93 -4.55
N ALA A 70 -0.16 -7.45 -3.31
CA ALA A 70 0.74 -7.91 -2.26
C ALA A 70 0.57 -9.41 -1.94
N MET A 71 -0.64 -9.95 -2.06
CA MET A 71 -0.95 -11.35 -1.78
C MET A 71 -0.68 -12.27 -2.99
N PHE A 72 -1.00 -11.81 -4.20
CA PHE A 72 -0.91 -12.61 -5.43
C PHE A 72 0.33 -12.33 -6.27
N GLY A 73 1.10 -11.28 -5.95
CA GLY A 73 2.22 -10.78 -6.74
C GLY A 73 1.81 -9.94 -7.95
N ARG A 74 0.51 -9.86 -8.25
CA ARG A 74 -0.06 -9.12 -9.38
C ARG A 74 -1.44 -8.58 -9.00
N GLY A 75 -1.69 -7.30 -9.25
CA GLY A 75 -3.00 -6.68 -9.03
C GLY A 75 -4.06 -7.17 -10.02
N LEU A 76 -5.33 -7.02 -9.65
CA LEU A 76 -6.46 -7.19 -10.57
C LEU A 76 -6.40 -6.16 -11.71
N VAL A 77 -5.98 -4.94 -11.37
CA VAL A 77 -5.45 -3.92 -12.29
C VAL A 77 -3.93 -3.99 -12.18
N LEU A 78 -3.23 -4.19 -13.31
CA LEU A 78 -1.78 -4.33 -13.32
C LEU A 78 -1.08 -3.01 -12.95
N THR A 79 -1.60 -1.90 -13.45
CA THR A 79 -1.12 -0.54 -13.22
C THR A 79 -1.70 0.02 -11.91
N SER A 80 -1.20 -0.48 -10.77
CA SER A 80 -1.69 -0.09 -9.45
C SER A 80 -1.63 1.42 -9.15
N GLU A 81 -0.79 2.17 -9.85
CA GLU A 81 -0.62 3.62 -9.70
C GLU A 81 -1.52 4.44 -10.65
N ASP A 82 -2.21 3.80 -11.60
CA ASP A 82 -3.08 4.47 -12.57
C ASP A 82 -4.40 3.72 -12.78
N PHE A 83 -5.45 4.21 -12.15
CA PHE A 83 -6.83 3.73 -12.32
C PHE A 83 -7.62 4.58 -13.34
N GLY A 84 -6.94 5.45 -14.07
CA GLY A 84 -7.51 6.30 -15.10
C GLY A 84 -7.54 5.63 -16.47
N THR A 85 -7.75 6.45 -17.52
CA THR A 85 -7.87 5.97 -18.91
C THR A 85 -6.57 5.50 -19.53
N GLN A 86 -5.43 5.79 -18.90
CA GLN A 86 -4.09 5.34 -19.30
C GLN A 86 -3.67 4.06 -18.56
N GLY A 87 -4.46 3.64 -17.55
CA GLY A 87 -4.28 2.38 -16.85
C GLY A 87 -4.85 1.18 -17.60
N ASP A 88 -4.47 0.00 -17.14
CA ASP A 88 -5.00 -1.27 -17.64
C ASP A 88 -6.42 -1.50 -17.13
N ALA A 89 -7.24 -2.13 -17.96
CA ALA A 89 -8.54 -2.60 -17.50
C ALA A 89 -8.38 -3.70 -16.43
N PRO A 90 -9.24 -3.72 -15.39
CA PRO A 90 -9.23 -4.79 -14.42
C PRO A 90 -9.52 -6.13 -15.09
N THR A 91 -8.76 -7.15 -14.71
CA THR A 91 -8.95 -8.53 -15.18
C THR A 91 -10.28 -9.11 -14.72
N HIS A 92 -10.68 -8.78 -13.49
CA HIS A 92 -11.91 -9.23 -12.85
C HIS A 92 -12.64 -8.01 -12.25
N PRO A 93 -13.35 -7.21 -13.07
CA PRO A 93 -14.00 -5.96 -12.62
C PRO A 93 -15.00 -6.18 -11.50
N GLU A 94 -15.85 -7.22 -11.61
CA GLU A 94 -16.86 -7.51 -10.59
C GLU A 94 -16.25 -7.91 -9.24
N LEU A 95 -15.13 -8.66 -9.26
CA LEU A 95 -14.40 -9.01 -8.06
C LEU A 95 -13.77 -7.78 -7.41
N LEU A 96 -13.16 -6.89 -8.21
CA LEU A 96 -12.59 -5.64 -7.72
C LEU A 96 -13.66 -4.78 -7.06
N ASP A 97 -14.82 -4.64 -7.71
CA ASP A 97 -15.95 -3.86 -7.19
C ASP A 97 -16.49 -4.49 -5.90
N TRP A 98 -16.66 -5.80 -5.86
CA TRP A 98 -17.10 -6.50 -4.66
C TRP A 98 -16.12 -6.30 -3.49
N LEU A 99 -14.82 -6.47 -3.71
CA LEU A 99 -13.80 -6.23 -2.68
C LEU A 99 -13.81 -4.78 -2.20
N ALA A 100 -13.96 -3.82 -3.11
CA ALA A 100 -14.00 -2.40 -2.77
C ALA A 100 -15.22 -2.05 -1.91
N THR A 101 -16.41 -2.53 -2.29
CA THR A 101 -17.63 -2.35 -1.49
C THR A 101 -17.50 -3.04 -0.12
N GLU A 102 -16.92 -4.24 -0.08
CA GLU A 102 -16.69 -4.96 1.17
C GLU A 102 -15.71 -4.22 2.08
N MET A 103 -14.65 -3.60 1.55
CA MET A 103 -13.68 -2.80 2.31
C MET A 103 -14.36 -1.65 3.06
N ILE A 104 -15.33 -1.00 2.40
CA ILE A 104 -16.13 0.07 2.99
C ILE A 104 -17.08 -0.53 4.04
N ARG A 105 -17.78 -1.62 3.72
CA ARG A 105 -18.74 -2.28 4.61
C ARG A 105 -18.13 -2.74 5.94
N ILE A 106 -16.89 -3.23 5.92
CA ILE A 106 -16.16 -3.65 7.14
C ILE A 106 -15.49 -2.47 7.87
N GLY A 107 -15.79 -1.23 7.49
CA GLY A 107 -15.28 -0.03 8.16
C GLY A 107 -13.78 0.17 7.97
N TRP A 108 -13.25 -0.16 6.79
CA TRP A 108 -11.83 -0.05 6.46
C TRP A 108 -10.89 -0.97 7.30
N ASP A 109 -11.41 -2.07 7.86
CA ASP A 109 -10.59 -3.06 8.57
C ASP A 109 -9.69 -3.87 7.61
N ARG A 110 -8.42 -3.46 7.55
CA ARG A 110 -7.37 -4.14 6.78
C ARG A 110 -7.21 -5.62 7.14
N LYS A 111 -7.26 -5.98 8.43
CA LYS A 111 -7.03 -7.36 8.85
C LYS A 111 -8.18 -8.26 8.41
N ALA A 112 -9.41 -7.77 8.52
CA ALA A 112 -10.58 -8.48 8.03
C ALA A 112 -10.52 -8.69 6.51
N MET A 113 -10.18 -7.64 5.74
CA MET A 113 -10.01 -7.77 4.28
C MET A 113 -8.91 -8.77 3.90
N LEU A 114 -7.74 -8.66 4.50
CA LEU A 114 -6.63 -9.59 4.23
C LEU A 114 -7.01 -11.02 4.60
N LYS A 115 -7.68 -11.22 5.76
CA LYS A 115 -8.20 -12.53 6.15
C LYS A 115 -9.16 -13.08 5.10
N GLN A 116 -10.08 -12.27 4.58
CA GLN A 116 -11.01 -12.69 3.55
C GLN A 116 -10.31 -13.14 2.27
N ILE A 117 -9.28 -12.40 1.83
CA ILE A 117 -8.48 -12.75 0.66
C ILE A 117 -7.74 -14.07 0.89
N VAL A 118 -7.00 -14.22 1.99
CA VAL A 118 -6.18 -15.43 2.25
C VAL A 118 -6.99 -16.67 2.58
N MET A 119 -8.25 -16.49 3.03
CA MET A 119 -9.19 -17.59 3.27
C MET A 119 -10.03 -17.93 2.03
N SER A 120 -9.87 -17.21 0.91
CA SER A 120 -10.58 -17.52 -0.33
C SER A 120 -10.08 -18.83 -0.93
N ALA A 121 -10.98 -19.55 -1.61
CA ALA A 121 -10.61 -20.74 -2.37
C ALA A 121 -9.51 -20.44 -3.40
N THR A 122 -9.54 -19.24 -3.99
CA THR A 122 -8.55 -18.78 -4.98
C THR A 122 -7.15 -18.65 -4.40
N TYR A 123 -7.00 -18.08 -3.20
CA TYR A 123 -5.69 -17.95 -2.56
C TYR A 123 -5.17 -19.31 -2.07
N GLN A 124 -6.07 -20.22 -1.68
CA GLN A 124 -5.73 -21.55 -1.16
C GLN A 124 -5.49 -22.61 -2.24
N GLN A 125 -5.59 -22.26 -3.53
CA GLN A 125 -5.26 -23.18 -4.62
C GLN A 125 -3.81 -23.66 -4.55
N ASP A 126 -3.54 -24.84 -5.12
CA ASP A 126 -2.18 -25.33 -5.30
C ASP A 126 -1.40 -24.43 -6.27
N ALA A 127 -0.16 -24.09 -5.93
CA ALA A 127 0.73 -23.28 -6.76
C ALA A 127 1.52 -24.12 -7.79
N ARG A 128 1.25 -25.42 -7.91
CA ARG A 128 1.88 -26.32 -8.88
C ARG A 128 1.66 -25.82 -10.31
N VAL A 129 2.76 -25.67 -11.05
CA VAL A 129 2.75 -25.26 -12.46
C VAL A 129 2.84 -26.52 -13.33
N THR A 130 1.80 -26.81 -14.11
CA THR A 130 1.79 -27.84 -15.16
C THR A 130 2.04 -27.22 -16.53
N ALA A 131 2.50 -28.01 -17.51
CA ALA A 131 2.74 -27.51 -18.87
C ALA A 131 1.48 -26.86 -19.48
N ASP A 132 0.32 -27.49 -19.29
CA ASP A 132 -0.96 -26.97 -19.78
C ASP A 132 -1.34 -25.65 -19.10
N SER A 133 -1.18 -25.55 -17.77
CA SER A 133 -1.48 -24.32 -17.03
C SER A 133 -0.56 -23.16 -17.42
N LEU A 134 0.71 -23.46 -17.73
CA LEU A 134 1.69 -22.46 -18.15
C LEU A 134 1.40 -21.98 -19.58
N ALA A 135 0.97 -22.87 -20.46
CA ALA A 135 0.58 -22.51 -21.83
C ALA A 135 -0.71 -21.68 -21.87
N ALA A 136 -1.70 -22.01 -21.02
CA ALA A 136 -2.98 -21.31 -20.97
C ALA A 136 -2.92 -19.96 -20.23
N ASP A 137 -2.15 -19.89 -19.13
CA ASP A 137 -2.08 -18.71 -18.26
C ASP A 137 -0.66 -18.54 -17.69
N PRO A 138 0.31 -18.10 -18.51
CA PRO A 138 1.71 -18.00 -18.11
C PRO A 138 1.93 -17.06 -16.93
N ASP A 139 1.15 -15.98 -16.87
CA ASP A 139 1.25 -14.92 -15.87
C ASP A 139 0.37 -15.12 -14.63
N ASN A 140 -0.39 -16.21 -14.58
CA ASN A 140 -1.45 -16.44 -13.58
C ASN A 140 -2.49 -15.30 -13.52
N ARG A 141 -2.77 -14.66 -14.67
CA ARG A 141 -3.69 -13.53 -14.81
C ARG A 141 -5.14 -13.96 -14.52
N TRP A 142 -5.48 -15.19 -14.88
CA TRP A 142 -6.82 -15.76 -14.71
C TRP A 142 -6.94 -16.58 -13.44
N LEU A 143 -5.94 -16.51 -12.55
CA LEU A 143 -5.94 -17.15 -11.23
C LEU A 143 -6.15 -18.67 -11.35
N SER A 144 -5.54 -19.25 -12.38
CA SER A 144 -5.57 -20.69 -12.69
C SER A 144 -4.83 -21.56 -11.68
N ARG A 145 -4.01 -20.93 -10.83
CA ARG A 145 -3.22 -21.57 -9.76
C ARG A 145 -3.02 -20.62 -8.58
N GLY A 146 -2.61 -21.19 -7.45
CA GLY A 146 -2.27 -20.44 -6.24
C GLY A 146 -1.08 -19.49 -6.45
N PRO A 147 -1.00 -18.40 -5.67
CA PRO A 147 0.10 -17.45 -5.80
C PRO A 147 1.42 -18.05 -5.33
N ARG A 148 2.51 -17.69 -6.02
CA ARG A 148 3.86 -18.11 -5.67
C ARG A 148 4.73 -16.88 -5.47
N VAL A 149 4.96 -16.53 -4.21
CA VAL A 149 5.76 -15.37 -3.82
C VAL A 149 7.09 -15.79 -3.22
N ARG A 150 8.15 -15.05 -3.54
CA ARG A 150 9.45 -15.22 -2.89
C ARG A 150 9.42 -14.52 -1.54
N LEU A 151 9.80 -15.23 -0.48
CA LEU A 151 9.94 -14.63 0.84
C LEU A 151 11.09 -13.60 0.83
N SER A 152 10.86 -12.46 1.47
CA SER A 152 11.93 -11.46 1.68
C SER A 152 12.98 -11.98 2.66
N ALA A 153 14.15 -11.35 2.70
CA ALA A 153 15.22 -11.74 3.62
C ALA A 153 14.75 -11.63 5.09
N GLU A 154 13.96 -10.60 5.39
CA GLU A 154 13.35 -10.36 6.70
C GLU A 154 12.36 -11.48 7.06
N MET A 155 11.50 -11.89 6.13
CA MET A 155 10.56 -13.00 6.36
C MET A 155 11.30 -14.32 6.63
N VAL A 156 12.37 -14.61 5.88
CA VAL A 156 13.18 -15.82 6.09
C VAL A 156 13.86 -15.79 7.46
N ARG A 157 14.43 -14.64 7.85
CA ARG A 157 15.04 -14.43 9.17
C ARG A 157 14.01 -14.62 10.28
N ASP A 158 12.86 -13.97 10.18
CA ASP A 158 11.81 -14.03 11.21
C ASP A 158 11.23 -15.44 11.34
N GLN A 159 11.06 -16.18 10.24
CA GLN A 159 10.69 -17.60 10.29
C GLN A 159 11.76 -18.43 11.00
N THR A 160 13.04 -18.18 10.73
CA THR A 160 14.15 -18.88 11.40
C THR A 160 14.13 -18.60 12.90
N LEU A 161 13.95 -17.35 13.30
CA LEU A 161 13.82 -16.95 14.71
C LEU A 161 12.58 -17.55 15.37
N PHE A 162 11.45 -17.60 14.67
CA PHE A 162 10.21 -18.17 15.18
C PHE A 162 10.35 -19.67 15.44
N VAL A 163 10.83 -20.42 14.44
CA VAL A 163 11.00 -21.89 14.53
C VAL A 163 12.05 -22.28 15.57
N SER A 164 13.10 -21.46 15.74
CA SER A 164 14.11 -21.67 16.78
C SER A 164 13.69 -21.22 18.19
N GLY A 165 12.51 -20.60 18.34
CA GLY A 165 12.04 -20.07 19.63
C GLY A 165 12.77 -18.80 20.10
N LEU A 166 13.53 -18.16 19.20
CA LEU A 166 14.32 -16.94 19.49
C LEU A 166 13.59 -15.65 19.11
N LEU A 167 12.42 -15.73 18.46
CA LEU A 167 11.65 -14.55 18.09
C LEU A 167 11.07 -13.88 19.33
N SER A 168 11.49 -12.64 19.60
CA SER A 168 10.90 -11.81 20.66
C SER A 168 9.59 -11.16 20.17
N PRO A 169 8.44 -11.37 20.85
CA PRO A 169 7.17 -10.72 20.52
C PRO A 169 7.02 -9.32 21.15
N LYS A 170 8.07 -8.80 21.81
CA LYS A 170 8.02 -7.51 22.50
C LYS A 170 7.78 -6.38 21.50
N MET A 171 6.66 -5.68 21.67
CA MET A 171 6.37 -4.48 20.90
C MET A 171 6.89 -3.23 21.61
N PHE A 172 7.25 -2.22 20.81
CA PHE A 172 7.74 -0.91 21.25
C PHE A 172 9.09 -0.94 21.98
N GLY A 173 9.64 0.26 22.21
CA GLY A 173 10.95 0.46 22.83
C GLY A 173 12.04 0.87 21.84
N PRO A 174 13.30 0.92 22.29
CA PRO A 174 14.44 1.26 21.44
C PRO A 174 14.62 0.26 20.28
N PRO A 175 15.26 0.68 19.16
CA PRO A 175 15.55 -0.21 18.05
C PRO A 175 16.35 -1.45 18.48
N VAL A 176 16.00 -2.61 17.94
CA VAL A 176 16.70 -3.87 18.17
C VAL A 176 18.03 -3.88 17.43
N ARG A 177 19.08 -4.29 18.12
CA ARG A 177 20.43 -4.45 17.59
C ARG A 177 20.74 -5.93 17.39
N PRO A 178 20.85 -6.42 16.14
CA PRO A 178 21.08 -7.84 15.88
C PRO A 178 22.47 -8.28 16.34
N PRO A 179 22.69 -9.59 16.57
CA PRO A 179 24.02 -10.12 16.85
C PRO A 179 24.95 -9.83 15.68
N GLN A 180 26.10 -9.23 15.98
CA GLN A 180 27.15 -8.94 15.01
C GLN A 180 28.42 -9.69 15.42
N PRO A 181 29.10 -10.40 14.50
CA PRO A 181 30.40 -10.96 14.79
C PRO A 181 31.41 -9.85 15.09
N ASN A 182 32.29 -10.06 16.05
CA ASN A 182 33.38 -9.13 16.33
C ASN A 182 34.41 -9.18 15.19
N LEU A 183 34.27 -8.27 14.22
CA LEU A 183 35.12 -8.20 13.03
C LEU A 183 36.34 -7.28 13.22
N GLY A 184 36.56 -6.72 14.42
CA GLY A 184 37.68 -5.80 14.68
C GLY A 184 37.63 -4.48 13.90
N LEU A 185 36.45 -4.12 13.36
CA LEU A 185 36.25 -2.96 12.48
C LEU A 185 36.51 -1.61 13.18
N ASN A 186 36.54 -1.60 14.52
CA ASN A 186 36.92 -0.44 15.33
C ASN A 186 38.27 0.17 14.92
N ALA A 187 39.24 -0.66 14.52
CA ALA A 187 40.55 -0.19 14.10
C ALA A 187 40.51 0.60 12.78
N ALA A 188 39.50 0.36 11.94
CA ALA A 188 39.37 0.97 10.61
C ALA A 188 38.32 2.10 10.56
N PHE A 189 37.24 2.01 11.34
CA PHE A 189 36.07 2.90 11.19
C PHE A 189 35.60 3.57 12.50
N GLY A 190 36.29 3.35 13.62
CA GLY A 190 35.97 3.94 14.92
C GLY A 190 34.91 3.15 15.71
N SER A 191 34.73 3.52 16.99
CA SER A 191 33.92 2.79 17.97
C SER A 191 32.40 2.90 17.80
N SER A 192 31.92 3.69 16.83
CA SER A 192 30.49 3.85 16.55
C SER A 192 29.89 2.70 15.74
N VAL A 193 30.74 1.81 15.20
CA VAL A 193 30.34 0.69 14.34
C VAL A 193 30.01 -0.57 15.16
N ASP A 194 30.55 -0.67 16.37
CA ASP A 194 30.27 -1.78 17.27
C ASP A 194 29.07 -1.47 18.17
N TRP A 195 28.17 -2.44 18.30
CA TRP A 195 27.05 -2.32 19.21
C TRP A 195 26.82 -3.56 20.07
N THR A 196 26.36 -3.34 21.29
CA THR A 196 25.86 -4.42 22.14
C THR A 196 24.57 -4.96 21.54
N THR A 197 24.51 -6.29 21.36
CA THR A 197 23.30 -7.00 20.91
C THR A 197 22.18 -6.74 21.91
N SER A 198 20.97 -6.47 21.41
CA SER A 198 19.81 -6.28 22.27
C SER A 198 19.45 -7.57 22.98
N GLU A 199 19.07 -7.47 24.26
CA GLU A 199 18.44 -8.55 25.04
C GLU A 199 17.07 -8.95 24.51
#